data_AF-A0A0F9VF78-F1
#
_entry.id   AF-A0A0F9VF78-F1
#
_cell.length_a   1.000
_cell.length_b   1.000
_cell.length_c   1.000
_cell.angle_alpha   90.00
_cell.angle_beta   90.00
_cell.angle_gamma   90.00
#
_symmetry.space_group_name_H-M   'P 1'
#
loop_
_entity.id
_entity.type
_entity.pdbx_description
1 polymer ?
#
loop_
_entity_poly.entity_id
_entity_poly.type
_entity_poly.pdbx_seq_one_letter_code
_entity_poly.pdbx_strand_id
1 'polypeptide(L)'
;MATAHGIVILDEKPAKFSITARVVPEGEGHLYLKGKVSSGFPQTFGPVVAAIRKLSDLMELDMDCADIMLRLETPHDYPLAGGSYALAAGMSILAAADSRIIPSSNCYTGCLDAEGLVTPVEDIGLKRRGAGGFGYRRLFLPRGQIDLFNGHCSVPLWLSS
;
A
#
# COMPACT_ATOMS: atom_id res chain seq x y z
N MET A 1 -9.62 6.02 -12.91
CA MET A 1 -8.85 4.81 -12.54
C MET A 1 -7.48 5.28 -12.07
N ALA A 2 -6.92 4.67 -11.03
CA ALA A 2 -5.59 4.98 -10.54
C ALA A 2 -4.80 3.71 -10.22
N THR A 3 -3.50 3.72 -10.48
CA THR A 3 -2.61 2.58 -10.26
C THR A 3 -1.52 2.96 -9.28
N ALA A 4 -1.41 2.18 -8.20
CA ALA A 4 -0.31 2.27 -7.25
C ALA A 4 0.61 1.05 -7.41
N HIS A 5 1.90 1.26 -7.18
CA HIS A 5 2.88 0.19 -7.20
C HIS A 5 3.39 -0.10 -5.81
N GLY A 6 3.71 -1.35 -5.52
CA GLY A 6 4.33 -1.72 -4.26
C GLY A 6 5.32 -2.85 -4.41
N ILE A 7 5.91 -3.22 -3.27
CA ILE A 7 6.83 -4.34 -3.18
C ILE A 7 6.41 -5.27 -2.05
N VAL A 8 6.42 -6.56 -2.36
CA VAL A 8 6.29 -7.67 -1.43
C VAL A 8 7.57 -8.51 -1.44
N ILE A 9 7.71 -9.38 -0.44
CA ILE A 9 8.71 -10.45 -0.47
C ILE A 9 8.00 -11.74 -0.85
N LEU A 10 8.51 -12.41 -1.89
CA LEU A 10 8.06 -13.72 -2.35
C LEU A 10 9.29 -14.61 -2.44
N ASP A 11 9.27 -15.76 -1.77
CA ASP A 11 10.39 -16.71 -1.72
C ASP A 11 11.72 -16.01 -1.39
N GLU A 12 11.71 -15.18 -0.33
CA GLU A 12 12.86 -14.38 0.15
C GLU A 12 13.39 -13.32 -0.82
N LYS A 13 12.70 -13.09 -1.95
CA LYS A 13 13.09 -12.11 -2.96
C LYS A 13 12.09 -10.97 -3.05
N PRO A 14 12.56 -9.73 -3.24
CA PRO A 14 11.65 -8.63 -3.52
C PRO A 14 10.96 -8.84 -4.87
N ALA A 15 9.65 -8.63 -4.90
CA ALA A 15 8.86 -8.63 -6.12
C ALA A 15 8.01 -7.36 -6.16
N LYS A 16 8.01 -6.70 -7.32
CA LYS A 16 7.10 -5.57 -7.57
C LYS A 16 5.68 -6.08 -7.80
N PHE A 17 4.68 -5.29 -7.47
CA PHE A 17 3.30 -5.52 -7.86
C PHE A 17 2.62 -4.18 -8.21
N SER A 18 1.51 -4.26 -8.92
CA SER A 18 0.65 -3.12 -9.21
C SER A 18 -0.78 -3.40 -8.75
N ILE A 19 -1.43 -2.40 -8.16
CA ILE A 19 -2.86 -2.43 -7.86
C ILE A 19 -3.50 -1.28 -8.60
N THR A 20 -4.45 -1.61 -9.47
CA THR A 20 -5.25 -0.64 -10.20
C THR A 20 -6.64 -0.62 -9.61
N ALA A 21 -7.09 0.55 -9.20
CA ALA A 21 -8.43 0.78 -8.69
C ALA A 21 -9.30 1.55 -9.69
N ARG A 22 -10.57 1.16 -9.74
CA ARG A 22 -11.67 1.94 -10.28
C ARG A 22 -12.71 2.09 -9.17
N VAL A 23 -13.17 3.31 -8.97
CA VAL A 23 -14.26 3.63 -8.03
C VAL A 23 -15.44 4.10 -8.88
N VAL A 24 -16.62 3.56 -8.60
CA VAL A 24 -17.89 3.97 -9.21
C VAL A 24 -18.75 4.55 -8.07
N PRO A 25 -18.88 5.87 -7.95
CA PRO A 25 -19.55 6.51 -6.82
C PRO A 25 -21.02 6.07 -6.67
N GLU A 26 -21.74 5.99 -7.78
CA GLU A 26 -23.14 5.53 -7.84
C GLU A 26 -23.22 4.00 -7.92
N GLY A 27 -22.73 3.31 -6.88
CA GLY A 27 -22.71 1.85 -6.78
C GLY A 27 -23.67 1.28 -5.74
N GLU A 28 -23.43 0.03 -5.36
CA GLU A 28 -24.16 -0.69 -4.30
C GLU A 28 -23.26 -0.99 -3.08
N GLY A 29 -22.03 -0.45 -3.05
CA GLY A 29 -21.06 -0.65 -1.98
C GLY A 29 -20.28 -1.96 -2.10
N HIS A 30 -20.13 -2.50 -3.31
CA HIS A 30 -19.44 -3.76 -3.56
C HIS A 30 -17.92 -3.60 -3.69
N LEU A 31 -17.20 -4.63 -3.26
CA LEU A 31 -15.76 -4.78 -3.50
C LEU A 31 -15.52 -5.92 -4.51
N TYR A 32 -15.03 -5.56 -5.69
CA TYR A 32 -14.65 -6.51 -6.73
C TYR A 32 -13.13 -6.66 -6.78
N LEU A 33 -12.69 -7.91 -6.80
CA LEU A 33 -11.28 -8.25 -6.81
C LEU A 33 -10.93 -9.11 -8.02
N LYS A 34 -9.98 -8.65 -8.82
CA LYS A 34 -9.41 -9.38 -9.96
C LYS A 34 -7.91 -9.54 -9.78
N GLY A 35 -7.43 -10.78 -9.84
CA GLY A 35 -6.01 -11.12 -9.70
C GLY A 35 -5.82 -12.34 -8.81
N LYS A 36 -4.58 -12.86 -8.77
CA LYS A 36 -4.26 -13.97 -7.87
C LYS A 36 -3.94 -13.43 -6.49
N VAL A 37 -4.76 -13.80 -5.53
CA VAL A 37 -4.60 -13.46 -4.12
C VAL A 37 -4.62 -14.73 -3.29
N SER A 38 -3.88 -14.72 -2.18
CA SER A 38 -3.94 -15.83 -1.22
C SER A 38 -5.31 -15.87 -0.51
N SER A 39 -5.66 -17.01 0.07
CA SER A 39 -6.92 -17.20 0.81
C SER A 39 -7.09 -16.26 2.01
N GLY A 40 -6.00 -15.69 2.55
CA GLY A 40 -6.01 -14.68 3.63
C GLY A 40 -6.29 -13.25 3.16
N PHE A 41 -6.52 -13.03 1.85
CA PHE A 41 -6.74 -11.70 1.30
C PHE A 41 -7.97 -10.96 1.87
N PRO A 42 -9.16 -11.58 2.05
CA PRO A 42 -10.33 -10.89 2.60
C PRO A 42 -10.09 -10.31 4.00
N GLN A 43 -9.28 -11.00 4.82
CA GLN A 43 -8.96 -10.58 6.20
C GLN A 43 -8.08 -9.33 6.22
N THR A 44 -7.28 -9.12 5.17
CA THR A 44 -6.40 -7.95 5.03
C THR A 44 -7.15 -6.76 4.43
N PHE A 45 -8.20 -7.01 3.64
CA PHE A 45 -8.90 -5.97 2.90
C PHE A 45 -10.00 -5.25 3.70
N GLY A 46 -10.60 -5.93 4.69
CA GLY A 46 -11.58 -5.30 5.59
C GLY A 46 -11.05 -4.03 6.26
N PRO A 47 -9.87 -4.06 6.92
CA PRO A 47 -9.24 -2.87 7.49
C PRO A 47 -8.95 -1.77 6.47
N VAL A 48 -8.54 -2.14 5.24
CA VAL A 48 -8.28 -1.19 4.16
C VAL A 48 -9.55 -0.44 3.77
N VAL A 49 -10.68 -1.14 3.58
CA VAL A 49 -11.96 -0.49 3.24
C VAL A 49 -12.44 0.41 4.38
N ALA A 50 -12.32 -0.03 5.64
CA ALA A 50 -12.67 0.78 6.80
C ALA A 50 -11.82 2.06 6.89
N ALA A 51 -10.50 1.94 6.71
CA ALA A 51 -9.59 3.07 6.67
C ALA A 51 -9.92 4.05 5.54
N ILE A 52 -10.23 3.55 4.35
CA ILE A 52 -10.58 4.39 3.20
C ILE A 52 -11.85 5.16 3.46
N ARG A 53 -12.90 4.53 4.01
CA ARG A 53 -14.16 5.23 4.36
C ARG A 53 -13.89 6.37 5.34
N LYS A 54 -13.11 6.12 6.39
CA LYS A 54 -12.74 7.16 7.35
C LYS A 54 -11.92 8.29 6.70
N LEU A 55 -10.99 7.94 5.81
CA LEU A 55 -10.16 8.94 5.10
C LEU A 55 -10.96 9.70 4.03
N SER A 56 -11.96 9.08 3.40
CA SER A 56 -12.82 9.74 2.42
C SER A 56 -13.69 10.79 3.06
N ASP A 57 -14.19 10.55 4.28
CA ASP A 57 -14.93 11.55 5.06
C ASP A 57 -14.09 12.82 5.30
N LEU A 58 -12.82 12.65 5.65
CA LEU A 58 -11.87 13.75 5.85
C LEU A 58 -11.51 14.48 4.55
N MET A 59 -11.68 13.83 3.41
CA MET A 59 -11.42 14.38 2.08
C MET A 59 -12.68 14.89 1.38
N GLU A 60 -13.84 14.83 2.03
CA GLU A 60 -15.15 15.17 1.47
C GLU A 60 -15.48 14.36 0.19
N LEU A 61 -15.06 13.09 0.16
CA LEU A 61 -15.35 12.15 -0.93
C LEU A 61 -16.50 11.23 -0.54
N ASP A 62 -17.59 11.26 -1.31
CA ASP A 62 -18.71 10.33 -1.12
C ASP A 62 -18.34 8.92 -1.59
N MET A 63 -18.27 8.00 -0.64
CA MET A 63 -17.80 6.62 -0.81
C MET A 63 -18.76 5.59 -0.18
N ASP A 64 -19.91 6.02 0.35
CA ASP A 64 -20.79 5.15 1.14
C ASP A 64 -21.40 4.03 0.30
N CYS A 65 -21.83 4.37 -0.92
CA CYS A 65 -22.39 3.43 -1.89
C CYS A 65 -21.40 3.08 -3.01
N ALA A 66 -20.14 3.53 -2.93
CA ALA A 66 -19.23 3.37 -4.04
C ALA A 66 -18.83 1.90 -4.28
N ASP A 67 -18.95 1.45 -5.53
CA ASP A 67 -18.38 0.17 -5.93
C ASP A 67 -16.88 0.33 -6.20
N ILE A 68 -16.07 -0.53 -5.59
CA ILE A 68 -14.62 -0.52 -5.68
C ILE A 68 -14.17 -1.74 -6.47
N MET A 69 -13.55 -1.53 -7.63
CA MET A 69 -12.98 -2.59 -8.44
C MET A 69 -11.46 -2.54 -8.38
N LEU A 70 -10.83 -3.63 -8.00
CA LEU A 70 -9.39 -3.75 -7.87
C LEU A 70 -8.85 -4.82 -8.80
N ARG A 71 -7.79 -4.45 -9.53
CA ARG A 71 -6.99 -5.38 -10.32
C ARG A 71 -5.58 -5.44 -9.75
N LEU A 72 -5.16 -6.62 -9.32
CA LEU A 72 -3.82 -6.88 -8.79
C LEU A 72 -2.99 -7.61 -9.84
N GLU A 73 -1.79 -7.10 -10.06
CA GLU A 73 -0.85 -7.62 -11.05
C GLU A 73 0.50 -7.87 -10.40
N THR A 74 0.97 -9.11 -10.51
CA THR A 74 2.27 -9.56 -10.00
C THR A 74 3.08 -10.18 -11.14
N PRO A 75 4.42 -10.05 -11.13
CA PRO A 75 5.29 -10.87 -11.96
C PRO A 75 4.98 -12.34 -11.73
N HIS A 76 4.85 -13.12 -12.82
CA HIS A 76 4.66 -14.57 -12.78
C HIS A 76 3.43 -15.07 -11.99
N ASP A 77 2.39 -14.25 -11.84
CA ASP A 77 1.12 -14.71 -11.28
C ASP A 77 1.24 -15.35 -9.87
N TYR A 78 2.17 -14.85 -9.05
CA TYR A 78 2.29 -15.28 -7.64
C TYR A 78 1.16 -14.70 -6.78
N PRO A 79 0.56 -15.50 -5.88
CA PRO A 79 -0.44 -14.98 -4.96
C PRO A 79 0.19 -13.99 -3.99
N LEU A 80 -0.39 -12.79 -3.88
CA LEU A 80 0.01 -11.85 -2.84
C LEU A 80 -0.41 -12.36 -1.45
N ALA A 81 0.53 -12.31 -0.50
CA ALA A 81 0.34 -12.67 0.90
C ALA A 81 0.82 -11.54 1.83
N GLY A 82 0.30 -11.53 3.07
CA GLY A 82 0.62 -10.55 4.10
C GLY A 82 -0.10 -9.20 3.93
N GLY A 83 0.23 -8.22 4.77
CA GLY A 83 -0.45 -6.91 4.78
C GLY A 83 0.24 -5.80 3.99
N SER A 84 1.45 -6.02 3.47
CA SER A 84 2.27 -4.92 2.94
C SER A 84 1.77 -4.26 1.66
N TYR A 85 0.77 -4.85 0.99
CA TYR A 85 0.10 -4.25 -0.16
C TYR A 85 -1.05 -3.31 0.21
N ALA A 86 -1.50 -3.32 1.47
CA ALA A 86 -2.64 -2.55 1.95
C ALA A 86 -2.47 -1.06 1.67
N LEU A 87 -1.28 -0.50 1.92
CA LEU A 87 -0.99 0.90 1.63
C LEU A 87 -1.15 1.23 0.13
N ALA A 88 -0.60 0.40 -0.76
CA ALA A 88 -0.73 0.62 -2.20
C ALA A 88 -2.21 0.55 -2.64
N ALA A 89 -2.96 -0.41 -2.09
CA ALA A 89 -4.39 -0.53 -2.32
C ALA A 89 -5.15 0.73 -1.89
N GLY A 90 -4.96 1.19 -0.65
CA GLY A 90 -5.55 2.42 -0.14
C GLY A 90 -5.25 3.65 -1.01
N MET A 91 -3.98 3.82 -1.39
CA MET A 91 -3.57 4.93 -2.26
C MET A 91 -4.26 4.87 -3.63
N SER A 92 -4.33 3.69 -4.26
CA SER A 92 -5.02 3.53 -5.55
C SER A 92 -6.51 3.83 -5.46
N ILE A 93 -7.19 3.42 -4.39
CA ILE A 93 -8.63 3.68 -4.21
C ILE A 93 -8.88 5.17 -3.99
N LEU A 94 -8.18 5.81 -3.04
CA LEU A 94 -8.36 7.25 -2.76
C LEU A 94 -8.02 8.10 -3.98
N ALA A 95 -6.94 7.79 -4.70
CA ALA A 95 -6.60 8.49 -5.93
C ALA A 95 -7.64 8.26 -7.04
N ALA A 96 -8.23 7.06 -7.13
CA ALA A 96 -9.28 6.78 -8.10
C ALA A 96 -10.58 7.53 -7.78
N ALA A 97 -10.96 7.63 -6.50
CA ALA A 97 -12.12 8.39 -6.03
C ALA A 97 -11.94 9.90 -6.29
N ASP A 98 -10.75 10.44 -5.98
CA ASP A 98 -10.44 11.87 -6.13
C ASP A 98 -9.88 12.24 -7.52
N SER A 99 -9.98 11.33 -8.51
CA SER A 99 -9.45 11.53 -9.87
C SER A 99 -7.99 11.99 -9.95
N ARG A 100 -7.15 11.59 -8.97
CA ARG A 100 -5.71 11.92 -8.91
C ARG A 100 -4.85 10.89 -9.64
N ILE A 101 -3.75 11.39 -10.20
CA ILE A 101 -2.71 10.56 -10.81
C ILE A 101 -1.66 10.21 -9.76
N ILE A 102 -1.36 8.91 -9.63
CA ILE A 102 -0.23 8.44 -8.83
C ILE A 102 1.00 8.36 -9.74
N PRO A 103 2.12 9.03 -9.40
CA PRO A 103 3.35 8.90 -10.17
C PRO A 103 3.85 7.44 -10.18
N SER A 104 4.10 6.89 -11.37
CA SER A 104 4.62 5.52 -11.53
C SER A 104 6.01 5.32 -10.91
N SER A 105 6.74 6.41 -10.66
CA SER A 105 8.02 6.40 -9.95
C SER A 105 7.90 6.19 -8.44
N ASN A 106 6.68 6.17 -7.90
CA ASN A 106 6.41 5.96 -6.48
C ASN A 106 6.10 4.48 -6.20
N CYS A 107 6.68 3.97 -5.12
CA CYS A 107 6.45 2.63 -4.60
C CYS A 107 5.95 2.73 -3.15
N TYR A 108 4.99 1.88 -2.77
CA TYR A 108 4.37 1.88 -1.45
C TYR A 108 4.55 0.52 -0.79
N THR A 109 4.86 0.50 0.50
CA THR A 109 4.80 -0.70 1.33
C THR A 109 4.30 -0.33 2.72
N GLY A 110 3.35 -1.09 3.24
CA GLY A 110 2.73 -0.77 4.53
C GLY A 110 1.46 -1.58 4.74
N CYS A 111 1.24 -2.00 5.97
CA CYS A 111 -0.06 -2.49 6.43
C CYS A 111 -0.94 -1.28 6.77
N LEU A 112 -2.27 -1.43 6.67
CA LEU A 112 -3.24 -0.45 7.15
C LEU A 112 -4.12 -1.11 8.21
N ASP A 113 -4.29 -0.45 9.34
CA ASP A 113 -5.35 -0.82 10.28
C ASP A 113 -6.67 -0.14 9.90
N ALA A 114 -7.75 -0.46 10.62
CA ALA A 114 -9.08 0.12 10.36
C ALA A 114 -9.15 1.63 10.62
N GLU A 115 -8.20 2.20 11.38
CA GLU A 115 -8.14 3.62 11.70
C GLU A 115 -7.40 4.44 10.64
N GLY A 116 -6.80 3.76 9.65
CA GLY A 116 -5.98 4.37 8.60
C GLY A 116 -4.53 4.59 9.00
N LEU A 117 -4.06 4.00 10.11
CA LEU A 117 -2.66 4.07 10.49
C LEU A 117 -1.83 3.07 9.67
N VAL A 118 -0.71 3.56 9.17
CA VAL A 118 0.25 2.73 8.44
C VAL A 118 1.15 2.02 9.44
N THR A 119 1.01 0.70 9.56
CA THR A 119 1.77 -0.11 10.52
C THR A 119 3.01 -0.76 9.89
N PRO A 120 4.04 -1.07 10.70
CA PRO A 120 5.30 -1.67 10.23
C PRO A 120 5.10 -2.94 9.39
N VAL A 121 6.04 -3.18 8.48
CA VAL A 121 6.09 -4.39 7.66
C VAL A 121 7.41 -5.12 7.84
N GLU A 122 7.38 -6.44 7.66
CA GLU A 122 8.60 -7.27 7.66
C GLU A 122 9.48 -6.96 6.45
N ASP A 123 10.76 -7.32 6.56
CA ASP A 123 11.76 -7.28 5.49
C ASP A 123 11.92 -5.92 4.80
N ILE A 124 11.70 -4.83 5.54
CA ILE A 124 11.74 -3.48 4.97
C ILE A 124 13.07 -3.15 4.29
N GLY A 125 14.19 -3.70 4.77
CA GLY A 125 15.49 -3.56 4.13
C GLY A 125 15.58 -4.23 2.75
N LEU A 126 15.01 -5.44 2.60
CA LEU A 126 14.93 -6.13 1.31
C LEU A 126 13.99 -5.38 0.35
N LYS A 127 12.84 -4.91 0.86
CA LYS A 127 11.88 -4.12 0.07
C LYS A 127 12.49 -2.82 -0.43
N ARG A 128 13.28 -2.13 0.41
CA ARG A 128 14.02 -0.92 0.02
C ARG A 128 15.04 -1.19 -1.08
N ARG A 129 15.86 -2.24 -0.94
CA ARG A 129 16.81 -2.64 -1.99
C ARG A 129 16.11 -3.02 -3.29
N GLY A 130 15.01 -3.78 -3.19
CA GLY A 130 14.15 -4.11 -4.32
C GLY A 130 13.61 -2.87 -5.02
N ALA A 131 13.16 -1.86 -4.26
CA ALA A 131 12.63 -0.62 -4.83
C ALA A 131 13.66 0.10 -5.70
N GLY A 132 14.89 0.20 -5.19
CA GLY A 132 16.01 0.74 -5.96
C GLY A 132 16.32 -0.10 -7.21
N GLY A 133 16.36 -1.43 -7.06
CA GLY A 133 16.62 -2.36 -8.17
C GLY A 133 15.55 -2.34 -9.27
N PHE A 134 14.29 -2.03 -8.93
CA PHE A 134 13.20 -1.86 -9.89
C PHE A 134 13.09 -0.45 -10.47
N GLY A 135 13.96 0.49 -10.06
CA GLY A 135 14.02 1.83 -10.61
C GLY A 135 13.01 2.82 -10.03
N TYR A 136 12.39 2.54 -8.87
CA TYR A 136 11.51 3.50 -8.21
C TYR A 136 12.32 4.67 -7.63
N ARG A 137 11.85 5.89 -7.85
CA ARG A 137 12.51 7.11 -7.34
C ARG A 137 12.17 7.37 -5.87
N ARG A 138 10.99 6.94 -5.42
CA ARG A 138 10.49 7.15 -4.06
C ARG A 138 9.86 5.88 -3.52
N LEU A 139 10.22 5.53 -2.29
CA LEU A 139 9.59 4.47 -1.52
C LEU A 139 8.89 5.08 -0.30
N PHE A 140 7.58 4.89 -0.21
CA PHE A 140 6.74 5.25 0.92
C PHE A 140 6.64 4.04 1.85
N LEU A 141 6.94 4.24 3.13
CA LEU A 141 7.06 3.18 4.13
C LEU A 141 6.52 3.67 5.49
N PRO A 142 6.22 2.76 6.43
CA PRO A 142 5.64 3.11 7.74
C PRO A 142 6.57 4.03 8.52
N ARG A 143 6.02 5.09 9.15
CA ARG A 143 6.82 6.15 9.81
C ARG A 143 7.87 5.60 10.78
N GLY A 144 7.49 4.63 11.61
CA GLY A 144 8.40 4.01 12.59
C GLY A 144 9.55 3.19 12.00
N GLN A 145 9.57 2.96 10.68
CA GLN A 145 10.64 2.24 9.98
C GLN A 145 11.53 3.17 9.15
N ILE A 146 11.26 4.48 9.13
CA ILE A 146 12.11 5.48 8.45
C ILE A 146 13.48 5.55 9.10
N ASP A 147 13.53 5.47 10.43
CA ASP A 147 14.77 5.62 11.21
C ASP A 147 15.76 4.47 10.98
N LEU A 148 15.30 3.32 10.46
CA LEU A 148 16.17 2.21 10.04
C LEU A 148 17.07 2.58 8.85
N PHE A 149 16.76 3.67 8.15
CA PHE A 149 17.41 4.08 6.90
C PHE A 149 18.05 5.45 6.96
N ASN A 150 17.65 6.26 7.93
CA ASN A 150 18.36 7.46 8.32
C ASN A 150 19.54 7.02 9.19
N GLY A 151 20.62 6.54 8.54
CA GLY A 151 21.83 6.15 9.24
C GLY A 151 22.26 7.28 10.17
N HIS A 152 22.41 6.97 11.47
CA HIS A 152 23.19 7.73 12.43
C HIS A 152 23.34 9.24 12.15
N CYS A 153 22.40 10.07 12.63
CA CYS A 153 22.85 11.12 13.55
C CYS A 153 23.04 10.46 14.91
N SER A 154 24.09 9.65 15.02
CA SER A 154 24.63 9.29 16.32
C SER A 154 25.14 10.60 16.92
N VAL A 155 24.38 11.20 17.83
CA VAL A 155 25.05 11.84 18.95
C VAL A 155 25.69 10.67 19.70
N PRO A 156 27.02 10.59 19.81
CA PRO A 156 27.63 9.56 20.62
C PRO A 156 27.09 9.70 22.04
N LEU A 157 26.64 8.59 22.62
CA LEU A 157 26.20 8.48 24.03
C LEU A 157 27.33 8.75 25.06
N TRP A 158 28.44 9.36 24.62
CA TRP A 158 29.59 9.77 25.42
C TRP A 158 29.71 11.30 25.56
N LEU A 159 28.72 12.07 25.10
CA LEU A 159 28.62 13.52 25.32
C LEU A 159 27.52 13.91 26.32
N SER A 160 26.96 12.95 27.04
CA SER A 160 26.03 13.18 28.16
C SER A 160 26.65 12.74 29.49
N SER A 161 27.81 13.32 29.80
CA SER A 161 28.44 13.33 31.13
C SER A 161 28.88 14.74 31.45
#